data_AF-A0A969M1H7-F1
#
_entry.id   AF-A0A969M1H7-F1
#
_cell.length_a   1.000
_cell.length_b   1.000
_cell.length_c   1.000
_cell.angle_alpha   90.00
_cell.angle_beta   90.00
_cell.angle_gamma   90.00
#
_symmetry.space_group_name_H-M   'P 1'
#
loop_
_entity.id
_entity.type
_entity.pdbx_description
1 polymer ?
#
loop_
_entity_poly.entity_id
_entity_poly.type
_entity_poly.pdbx_seq_one_letter_code
_entity_poly.pdbx_strand_id
1 'polypeptide(L)'
;MNLNRRQVLLFLGSLGAVGLIPACRERLIPTDSQGSQSQPQPEPTAQPSPTPIQAAPAGFFAPVKGDVRWVVISDLNNSYGSNTYESQVGKAMSFIPDWQPDLVLCSGDMVAGQKVSLSDSTIQAMWEGFDQTIAAPLQKFQLPFAFTLGNHDASGNLSPSGEFIFQRERDFATAYWEKIGIG
;
A
#
# COMPACT_ATOMS: atom_id res chain seq x y z
N MET A 1 39.14 -1.48 16.24
CA MET A 1 39.32 -0.75 14.96
C MET A 1 37.99 -0.10 14.63
N ASN A 2 37.88 1.21 14.89
CA ASN A 2 36.67 1.98 14.63
C ASN A 2 36.80 2.67 13.27
N LEU A 3 35.89 2.38 12.34
CA LEU A 3 35.81 3.09 11.06
C LEU A 3 34.58 3.99 11.08
N ASN A 4 34.82 5.30 11.04
CA ASN A 4 33.81 6.34 11.06
C ASN A 4 33.36 6.66 9.63
N ARG A 5 32.04 6.64 9.42
CA ARG A 5 31.35 7.03 8.19
C ARG A 5 31.47 8.54 8.02
N ARG A 6 32.12 9.01 6.94
CA ARG A 6 31.86 10.27 6.19
C ARG A 6 33.17 10.80 5.59
N GLN A 7 33.25 10.77 4.25
CA GLN A 7 34.03 11.62 3.32
C GLN A 7 34.06 10.84 1.99
N VAL A 8 33.13 11.07 1.06
CA VAL A 8 33.16 12.12 0.02
C VAL A 8 34.44 12.06 -0.81
N LEU A 9 34.33 11.58 -2.05
CA LEU A 9 35.05 12.14 -3.20
C LEU A 9 34.30 11.79 -4.50
N LEU A 10 33.85 12.86 -5.15
CA LEU A 10 33.30 12.96 -6.50
C LEU A 10 34.43 12.99 -7.54
N PHE A 11 34.01 12.95 -8.81
CA PHE A 11 34.73 13.14 -10.10
C PHE A 11 35.16 11.81 -10.78
N LEU A 12 35.00 11.58 -12.09
CA LEU A 12 34.62 12.39 -13.26
C LEU A 12 34.18 11.41 -14.36
N GLY A 13 33.23 11.80 -15.23
CA GLY A 13 32.83 11.00 -16.38
C GLY A 13 31.88 11.75 -17.32
N SER A 14 32.38 12.82 -17.94
CA SER A 14 31.69 13.61 -18.97
C SER A 14 32.08 13.13 -20.37
N LEU A 15 31.10 12.78 -21.20
CA LEU A 15 31.06 12.80 -22.69
C LEU A 15 29.67 12.28 -23.05
N GLY A 16 28.78 12.90 -23.81
CA GLY A 16 28.71 14.16 -24.53
C GLY A 16 27.42 14.05 -25.35
N ALA A 17 26.51 15.02 -25.24
CA ALA A 17 25.37 15.12 -26.15
C ALA A 17 25.03 16.60 -26.33
N VAL A 18 25.40 17.08 -27.51
CA VAL A 18 25.06 18.39 -28.06
C VAL A 18 23.58 18.36 -28.44
N GLY A 19 22.80 19.30 -27.93
CA GLY A 19 21.40 19.53 -28.30
C GLY A 19 21.04 20.99 -28.09
N LEU A 20 20.75 21.68 -29.20
CA LEU A 20 20.63 23.13 -29.36
C LEU A 20 19.42 23.71 -28.59
N ILE A 21 19.66 24.77 -27.81
CA ILE A 21 18.61 25.61 -27.22
C ILE A 21 18.36 26.77 -28.20
N PRO A 22 17.13 26.94 -28.75
CA PRO A 22 16.80 28.21 -29.38
C PRO A 22 16.38 29.19 -28.28
N ALA A 23 17.27 30.16 -28.01
CA ALA A 23 16.92 31.39 -27.32
C ALA A 23 16.09 32.27 -28.26
N CYS A 24 14.83 32.51 -27.92
CA CYS A 24 14.00 33.51 -28.58
C CYS A 24 13.49 34.55 -27.56
N ARG A 25 14.36 35.54 -27.35
CA ARG A 25 14.08 36.99 -27.33
C ARG A 25 12.82 37.45 -26.58
N GLU A 26 13.04 38.02 -25.39
CA GLU A 26 12.13 38.99 -24.77
C GLU A 26 11.82 40.12 -25.74
N ARG A 27 10.53 40.28 -26.06
CA ARG A 27 10.02 41.43 -26.78
C ARG A 27 9.53 42.43 -25.74
N LEU A 28 10.25 43.54 -25.61
CA LEU A 28 9.77 44.73 -24.94
C LEU A 28 8.47 45.18 -25.64
N ILE A 29 7.34 45.06 -24.94
CA ILE A 29 6.05 45.59 -25.38
C ILE A 29 5.99 47.06 -24.94
N PRO A 30 5.68 48.02 -25.85
CA PRO A 30 5.46 49.40 -25.47
C PRO A 30 4.23 49.52 -24.58
N THR A 31 4.33 50.33 -23.53
CA THR A 31 3.25 50.63 -22.61
C THR A 31 2.24 51.54 -23.29
N ASP A 32 1.22 50.97 -23.94
CA ASP A 32 0.04 51.74 -24.33
C ASP A 32 -0.93 51.78 -23.16
N SER A 33 -1.07 52.99 -22.62
CA SER A 33 -1.96 53.32 -21.52
C SER A 33 -3.36 53.55 -22.08
N GLN A 34 -4.17 52.51 -22.15
CA GLN A 34 -5.62 52.68 -22.32
C GLN A 34 -6.34 52.01 -21.15
N GLY A 35 -6.90 52.86 -20.30
CA GLY A 35 -7.73 52.47 -19.18
C GLY A 35 -8.96 51.73 -19.66
N SER A 36 -9.04 50.45 -19.29
CA SER A 36 -10.27 49.68 -19.34
C SER A 36 -10.68 49.44 -17.89
N GLN A 37 -11.74 50.12 -17.45
CA GLN A 37 -12.35 49.88 -16.15
C GLN A 37 -12.90 48.45 -16.15
N SER A 38 -12.19 47.53 -15.50
CA SER A 38 -12.69 46.20 -15.19
C SER A 38 -13.77 46.34 -14.11
N GLN A 39 -15.03 46.09 -14.48
CA GLN A 39 -16.06 45.83 -13.47
C GLN A 39 -15.62 44.64 -12.60
N PRO A 40 -15.83 44.68 -11.27
CA PRO A 40 -15.54 43.52 -10.44
C PRO A 40 -16.44 42.37 -10.86
N GLN A 41 -15.82 41.34 -11.44
CA GLN A 41 -16.43 40.03 -11.63
C GLN A 41 -16.86 39.52 -10.25
N PRO A 42 -18.10 39.06 -10.04
CA PRO A 42 -18.48 38.46 -8.78
C PRO A 42 -17.54 37.28 -8.51
N GLU A 43 -16.95 37.26 -7.31
CA GLU A 43 -16.21 36.10 -6.80
C GLU A 43 -17.05 34.84 -7.04
N PRO A 44 -16.46 33.75 -7.58
CA PRO A 44 -17.10 32.46 -7.51
C PRO A 44 -17.43 32.23 -6.05
N THR A 45 -18.72 32.18 -5.70
CA THR A 45 -19.18 31.84 -4.37
C THR A 45 -18.49 30.55 -3.97
N ALA A 46 -17.53 30.65 -3.05
CA ALA A 46 -16.87 29.49 -2.48
C ALA A 46 -17.98 28.60 -1.92
N GLN A 47 -18.22 27.46 -2.57
CA GLN A 47 -19.08 26.44 -2.00
C GLN A 47 -18.51 26.13 -0.62
N PRO A 48 -19.34 26.06 0.44
CA PRO A 48 -18.84 25.66 1.75
C PRO A 48 -18.16 24.30 1.59
N SER A 49 -16.87 24.26 1.92
CA SER A 49 -16.14 23.00 2.01
C SER A 49 -16.97 22.07 2.91
N PRO A 50 -17.25 20.81 2.48
CA PRO A 50 -17.99 19.90 3.33
C PRO A 50 -17.30 19.81 4.69
N THR A 51 -18.06 19.94 5.77
CA THR A 51 -17.54 19.77 7.13
C THR A 51 -16.74 18.46 7.17
N PRO A 52 -15.46 18.48 7.58
CA PRO A 52 -14.67 17.27 7.50
C PRO A 52 -15.27 16.21 8.42
N ILE A 53 -15.79 15.12 7.83
CA ILE A 53 -16.39 14.03 8.58
C ILE A 53 -15.27 13.28 9.28
N GLN A 54 -15.28 13.27 10.61
CA GLN A 54 -14.40 12.43 11.41
C GLN A 54 -14.93 10.99 11.38
N ALA A 55 -14.73 10.30 10.26
CA ALA A 55 -15.12 8.91 10.09
C ALA A 55 -14.23 8.02 10.96
N ALA A 56 -14.81 7.45 12.02
CA ALA A 56 -14.20 6.54 12.96
C ALA A 56 -15.26 5.56 13.48
N PRO A 57 -14.90 4.30 13.79
CA PRO A 57 -15.76 3.41 14.54
C PRO A 57 -16.03 3.96 15.94
N ALA A 58 -17.16 3.56 16.53
CA ALA A 58 -17.57 4.02 17.86
C ALA A 58 -16.51 3.71 18.92
N GLY A 59 -16.11 4.72 19.69
CA GLY A 59 -15.09 4.59 20.73
C GLY A 59 -13.64 4.67 20.24
N PHE A 60 -13.42 4.85 18.93
CA PHE A 60 -12.10 5.05 18.36
C PHE A 60 -11.88 6.50 17.94
N PHE A 61 -10.64 6.96 18.10
CA PHE A 61 -10.21 8.21 17.49
C PHE A 61 -9.84 7.96 16.02
N ALA A 62 -10.30 8.83 15.13
CA ALA A 62 -9.70 9.01 13.81
C ALA A 62 -9.38 10.49 13.61
N PRO A 63 -8.24 10.84 13.00
CA PRO A 63 -8.05 12.21 12.52
C PRO A 63 -9.11 12.54 11.45
N VAL A 64 -9.24 13.82 11.11
CA VAL A 64 -10.00 14.23 9.92
C VAL A 64 -9.41 13.55 8.67
N LYS A 65 -10.24 13.07 7.74
CA LYS A 65 -9.76 12.49 6.48
C LYS A 65 -9.18 13.60 5.60
N GLY A 66 -7.92 13.45 5.20
CA GLY A 66 -7.29 14.28 4.17
C GLY A 66 -7.60 13.74 2.77
N ASP A 67 -6.72 14.03 1.81
CA ASP A 67 -6.88 13.55 0.43
C ASP A 67 -6.85 12.02 0.34
N VAL A 68 -6.04 11.38 1.19
CA VAL A 68 -5.82 9.94 1.21
C VAL A 68 -5.81 9.42 2.64
N ARG A 69 -6.42 8.26 2.84
CA ARG A 69 -6.42 7.50 4.09
C ARG A 69 -6.17 6.04 3.80
N TRP A 70 -5.15 5.48 4.45
CA TRP A 70 -4.88 4.05 4.39
C TRP A 70 -5.09 3.42 5.77
N VAL A 71 -5.57 2.19 5.77
CA VAL A 71 -5.51 1.31 6.93
C VAL A 71 -4.40 0.31 6.69
N VAL A 72 -3.50 0.15 7.67
CA VAL A 72 -2.41 -0.81 7.60
C VAL A 72 -2.70 -1.94 8.58
N ILE A 73 -2.60 -3.17 8.09
CA ILE A 73 -2.75 -4.41 8.85
C ILE A 73 -1.53 -5.30 8.63
N SER A 74 -1.25 -6.23 9.55
CA SER A 74 -0.11 -7.15 9.48
C SER A 74 -0.34 -8.30 10.42
N ASP A 75 0.45 -9.37 10.27
CA ASP A 75 0.60 -10.43 11.29
C ASP A 75 -0.76 -10.95 11.75
N LEU A 76 -1.61 -11.28 10.77
CA LEU A 76 -3.00 -11.68 10.99
C LEU A 76 -3.09 -13.13 11.45
N ASN A 77 -2.12 -13.94 11.00
CA ASN A 77 -2.16 -15.37 11.16
C ASN A 77 -2.20 -15.81 12.63
N ASN A 78 -2.64 -17.06 12.83
CA ASN A 78 -2.58 -17.74 14.12
C ASN A 78 -1.44 -18.78 14.08
N SER A 79 -1.42 -19.76 14.97
CA SER A 79 -0.45 -20.85 14.96
C SER A 79 -0.33 -21.57 13.60
N TYR A 80 0.85 -22.16 13.35
CA TYR A 80 1.15 -22.89 12.12
C TYR A 80 0.08 -23.91 11.73
N GLY A 81 -0.41 -23.80 10.49
CA GLY A 81 -1.47 -24.66 9.95
C GLY A 81 -2.88 -24.25 10.35
N SER A 82 -3.07 -23.19 11.15
CA SER A 82 -4.40 -22.69 11.47
C SER A 82 -5.06 -22.08 10.23
N ASN A 83 -6.26 -22.55 9.90
CA ASN A 83 -7.13 -21.99 8.88
C ASN A 83 -8.18 -21.02 9.46
N THR A 84 -8.05 -20.67 10.74
CA THR A 84 -8.90 -19.68 11.41
C THR A 84 -8.05 -18.61 12.09
N TYR A 85 -8.67 -17.45 12.31
CA TYR A 85 -8.04 -16.28 12.88
C TYR A 85 -8.53 -16.04 14.31
N GLU A 86 -7.76 -15.30 15.10
CA GLU A 86 -8.25 -14.85 16.39
C GLU A 86 -9.47 -13.93 16.23
N SER A 87 -10.37 -13.94 17.24
CA SER A 87 -11.58 -13.11 17.22
C SER A 87 -11.29 -11.61 17.05
N GLN A 88 -10.11 -11.18 17.50
CA GLN A 88 -9.59 -9.82 17.44
C GLN A 88 -9.38 -9.39 15.99
N VAL A 89 -8.91 -10.29 15.13
CA VAL A 89 -8.76 -10.03 13.69
C VAL A 89 -10.13 -9.79 13.06
N GLY A 90 -11.10 -10.67 13.31
CA GLY A 90 -12.47 -10.49 12.81
C GLY A 90 -13.12 -9.19 13.29
N LYS A 91 -12.91 -8.82 14.56
CA LYS A 91 -13.36 -7.53 15.11
C LYS A 91 -12.68 -6.35 14.42
N ALA A 92 -11.37 -6.38 14.24
CA ALA A 92 -10.65 -5.33 13.55
C ALA A 92 -11.18 -5.14 12.12
N MET A 93 -11.36 -6.23 11.37
CA MET A 93 -11.94 -6.21 10.03
C MET A 93 -13.34 -5.57 9.99
N SER A 94 -14.16 -5.79 11.02
CA SER A 94 -15.49 -5.20 11.11
C SER A 94 -15.49 -3.68 11.26
N PHE A 95 -14.40 -3.11 11.80
CA PHE A 95 -14.25 -1.68 12.00
C PHE A 95 -13.65 -0.95 10.79
N ILE A 96 -12.88 -1.65 9.94
CA ILE A 96 -12.17 -1.03 8.79
C ILE A 96 -13.07 -0.10 7.94
N PRO A 97 -14.30 -0.50 7.55
CA PRO A 97 -15.16 0.36 6.72
C PRO A 97 -15.54 1.69 7.36
N ASP A 98 -15.67 1.74 8.69
CA ASP A 98 -16.09 2.95 9.42
C ASP A 98 -15.03 4.05 9.39
N TRP A 99 -13.76 3.69 9.17
CA TRP A 99 -12.70 4.68 8.91
C TRP A 99 -12.73 5.24 7.49
N GLN A 100 -13.54 4.70 6.57
CA GLN A 100 -13.58 5.09 5.15
C GLN A 100 -12.18 5.21 4.51
N PRO A 101 -11.36 4.15 4.55
CA PRO A 101 -10.07 4.17 3.88
C PRO A 101 -10.22 4.15 2.36
N ASP A 102 -9.26 4.76 1.68
CA ASP A 102 -9.11 4.66 0.23
C ASP A 102 -8.35 3.37 -0.18
N LEU A 103 -7.61 2.76 0.76
CA LEU A 103 -6.81 1.54 0.56
C LEU A 103 -6.57 0.83 1.90
N VAL A 104 -6.56 -0.50 1.87
CA VAL A 104 -6.03 -1.35 2.94
C VAL A 104 -4.70 -1.95 2.50
N LEU A 105 -3.67 -1.79 3.32
CA LEU A 105 -2.32 -2.31 3.09
C LEU A 105 -2.03 -3.43 4.09
N CYS A 106 -1.61 -4.60 3.63
CA CYS A 106 -1.12 -5.67 4.48
C CYS A 106 0.39 -5.84 4.35
N SER A 107 1.15 -5.75 5.45
CA SER A 107 2.61 -5.98 5.40
C SER A 107 3.02 -7.46 5.43
N GLY A 108 2.06 -8.38 5.34
CA GLY A 108 2.29 -9.82 5.25
C GLY A 108 1.83 -10.58 6.48
N ASP A 109 2.21 -11.85 6.53
CA ASP A 109 1.84 -12.84 7.53
C ASP A 109 0.31 -12.98 7.65
N MET A 110 -0.31 -13.16 6.48
CA MET A 110 -1.72 -13.45 6.30
C MET A 110 -2.04 -14.87 6.74
N VAL A 111 -1.24 -15.85 6.31
CA VAL A 111 -1.37 -17.27 6.70
C VAL A 111 -0.16 -17.74 7.49
N ALA A 112 -0.26 -18.88 8.18
CA ALA A 112 0.83 -19.46 8.99
C ALA A 112 1.46 -20.69 8.33
N GLY A 113 2.02 -20.50 7.12
CA GLY A 113 2.51 -21.56 6.25
C GLY A 113 3.86 -22.16 6.60
N GLN A 114 4.77 -21.41 7.24
CA GLN A 114 6.20 -21.76 7.40
C GLN A 114 6.48 -22.98 8.31
N LYS A 115 6.00 -24.16 7.93
CA LYS A 115 6.21 -25.44 8.64
C LYS A 115 6.20 -26.61 7.66
N VAL A 116 7.37 -27.22 7.46
CA VAL A 116 7.63 -28.26 6.46
C VAL A 116 6.72 -29.50 6.58
N SER A 117 6.18 -29.77 7.77
CA SER A 117 5.32 -30.94 8.02
C SER A 117 3.85 -30.71 7.65
N LEU A 118 3.46 -29.51 7.21
CA LEU A 118 2.08 -29.24 6.80
C LEU A 118 1.76 -29.93 5.47
N SER A 119 0.54 -30.48 5.36
CA SER A 119 0.05 -31.02 4.10
C SER A 119 -0.41 -29.90 3.17
N ASP A 120 -0.42 -30.19 1.87
CA ASP A 120 -0.92 -29.30 0.83
C ASP A 120 -2.37 -28.87 1.09
N SER A 121 -3.22 -29.81 1.54
CA SER A 121 -4.61 -29.52 1.92
C SER A 121 -4.71 -28.54 3.10
N THR A 122 -3.78 -28.57 4.05
CA THR A 122 -3.74 -27.60 5.14
C THR A 122 -3.31 -26.22 4.62
N ILE A 123 -2.31 -26.16 3.74
CA ILE A 123 -1.87 -24.88 3.14
C ILE A 123 -2.98 -24.25 2.31
N GLN A 124 -3.68 -25.04 1.50
CA GLN A 124 -4.86 -24.59 0.78
C GLN A 124 -5.94 -24.06 1.73
N ALA A 125 -6.27 -24.82 2.79
CA ALA A 125 -7.29 -24.41 3.75
C ALA A 125 -6.93 -23.11 4.49
N MET A 126 -5.64 -22.82 4.71
CA MET A 126 -5.21 -21.55 5.29
C MET A 126 -5.53 -20.36 4.38
N TRP A 127 -5.26 -20.48 3.07
CA TRP A 127 -5.61 -19.45 2.09
C TRP A 127 -7.12 -19.30 1.92
N GLU A 128 -7.89 -20.39 2.00
CA GLU A 128 -9.36 -20.32 2.04
C GLU A 128 -9.87 -19.60 3.29
N GLY A 129 -9.25 -19.83 4.46
CA GLY A 129 -9.55 -19.10 5.69
C GLY A 129 -9.23 -17.61 5.59
N PHE A 130 -8.09 -17.26 4.98
CA PHE A 130 -7.73 -15.88 4.67
C PHE A 130 -8.78 -15.21 3.78
N ASP A 131 -9.19 -15.89 2.72
CA ASP A 131 -10.18 -15.38 1.77
C ASP A 131 -11.51 -15.07 2.48
N GLN A 132 -12.00 -16.02 3.27
CA GLN A 132 -13.27 -15.89 4.00
C GLN A 132 -13.24 -14.78 5.07
N THR A 133 -12.11 -14.62 5.76
CA THR A 133 -12.02 -13.74 6.94
C THR A 133 -11.59 -12.32 6.57
N ILE A 134 -10.74 -12.17 5.55
CA ILE A 134 -10.07 -10.91 5.22
C ILE A 134 -10.40 -10.44 3.80
N ALA A 135 -10.02 -11.22 2.78
CA ALA A 135 -10.04 -10.74 1.40
C ALA A 135 -11.46 -10.51 0.87
N ALA A 136 -12.36 -11.50 1.02
CA ALA A 136 -13.73 -11.40 0.55
C ALA A 136 -14.53 -10.30 1.29
N PRO A 137 -14.39 -10.10 2.62
CA PRO A 137 -14.94 -8.93 3.28
C PRO A 137 -14.47 -7.60 2.69
N LEU A 138 -13.16 -7.41 2.44
CA LEU A 138 -12.65 -6.18 1.83
C LEU A 138 -13.21 -5.95 0.43
N GLN A 139 -13.28 -7.01 -0.40
CA GLN A 139 -13.89 -6.95 -1.73
C GLN A 139 -15.38 -6.60 -1.67
N LYS A 140 -16.13 -7.16 -0.70
CA LYS A 140 -17.55 -6.84 -0.50
C LYS A 140 -17.77 -5.36 -0.18
N PHE A 141 -16.86 -4.75 0.57
CA PHE A 141 -16.87 -3.31 0.84
C PHE A 141 -16.23 -2.47 -0.27
N GLN A 142 -15.79 -3.09 -1.37
CA GLN A 142 -15.11 -2.44 -2.49
C GLN A 142 -13.86 -1.66 -2.03
N LEU A 143 -13.19 -2.15 -0.99
CA LEU A 143 -11.96 -1.56 -0.49
C LEU A 143 -10.78 -2.15 -1.26
N PRO A 144 -9.98 -1.32 -1.97
CA PRO A 144 -8.74 -1.79 -2.57
C PRO A 144 -7.83 -2.41 -1.50
N PHE A 145 -7.16 -3.50 -1.86
CA PHE A 145 -6.24 -4.21 -0.99
C PHE A 145 -4.90 -4.37 -1.70
N ALA A 146 -3.81 -3.94 -1.06
CA ALA A 146 -2.46 -4.24 -1.50
C ALA A 146 -1.70 -4.93 -0.37
N PHE A 147 -0.73 -5.77 -0.71
CA PHE A 147 -0.04 -6.58 0.27
C PHE A 147 1.43 -6.77 -0.08
N THR A 148 2.21 -7.15 0.93
CA THR A 148 3.48 -7.85 0.78
C THR A 148 3.35 -9.27 1.33
N LEU A 149 4.28 -10.15 0.97
CA LEU A 149 4.34 -11.49 1.54
C LEU A 149 5.29 -11.50 2.73
N GLY A 150 4.81 -11.98 3.87
CA GLY A 150 5.60 -12.20 5.06
C GLY A 150 6.31 -13.55 5.05
N ASN A 151 7.10 -13.83 6.08
CA ASN A 151 7.85 -15.07 6.17
C ASN A 151 6.93 -16.29 6.38
N HIS A 152 5.74 -16.10 6.94
CA HIS A 152 4.77 -17.17 7.10
C HIS A 152 3.98 -17.46 5.82
N ASP A 153 3.84 -16.48 4.93
CA ASP A 153 3.13 -16.65 3.66
C ASP A 153 3.99 -17.35 2.61
N ALA A 154 5.25 -16.91 2.50
CA ALA A 154 6.16 -17.30 1.42
C ALA A 154 7.63 -17.11 1.83
N SER A 155 8.07 -17.80 2.87
CA SER A 155 9.41 -17.66 3.46
C SER A 155 10.55 -17.61 2.44
N GLY A 156 11.49 -16.69 2.65
CA GLY A 156 12.75 -16.61 1.89
C GLY A 156 13.88 -17.49 2.44
N ASN A 157 13.60 -18.37 3.41
CA ASN A 157 14.63 -19.22 4.02
C ASN A 157 15.18 -20.25 3.02
N LEU A 158 16.52 -20.32 2.92
CA LEU A 158 17.25 -21.21 2.05
C LEU A 158 17.87 -22.39 2.81
N SER A 159 17.90 -23.55 2.17
CA SER A 159 18.69 -24.70 2.59
C SER A 159 20.19 -24.44 2.38
N PRO A 160 21.09 -25.27 2.93
CA PRO A 160 22.51 -25.21 2.59
C PRO A 160 22.82 -25.40 1.09
N SER A 161 21.92 -26.04 0.32
CA SER A 161 22.03 -26.19 -1.14
C SER A 161 21.55 -24.95 -1.91
N GLY A 162 21.00 -23.93 -1.24
CA GLY A 162 20.49 -22.71 -1.87
C GLY A 162 19.05 -22.82 -2.40
N GLU A 163 18.32 -23.86 -2.02
CA GLU A 163 16.91 -24.07 -2.37
C GLU A 163 16.00 -23.48 -1.30
N PHE A 164 14.82 -22.97 -1.66
CA PHE A 164 13.85 -22.53 -0.65
C PHE A 164 13.35 -23.71 0.18
N ILE A 165 13.48 -23.61 1.50
CA ILE A 165 12.99 -24.65 2.44
C ILE A 165 11.45 -24.77 2.35
N PHE A 166 10.78 -23.66 2.06
CA PHE A 166 9.32 -23.52 2.04
C PHE A 166 8.82 -23.20 0.63
N GLN A 167 9.34 -23.88 -0.39
CA GLN A 167 8.94 -23.65 -1.79
C GLN A 167 7.43 -23.87 -1.99
N ARG A 168 6.85 -24.89 -1.34
CA ARG A 168 5.42 -25.19 -1.46
C ARG A 168 4.54 -24.02 -1.03
N GLU A 169 4.87 -23.36 0.08
CA GLU A 169 4.13 -22.20 0.58
C GLU A 169 4.19 -21.04 -0.43
N ARG A 170 5.35 -20.82 -1.07
CA ARG A 170 5.50 -19.83 -2.14
C ARG A 170 4.63 -20.14 -3.36
N ASP A 171 4.53 -21.42 -3.73
CA ASP A 171 3.71 -21.87 -4.86
C ASP A 171 2.21 -21.68 -4.55
N PHE A 172 1.77 -22.00 -3.33
CA PHE A 172 0.39 -21.76 -2.88
C PHE A 172 0.04 -20.27 -2.82
N ALA A 173 0.95 -19.43 -2.31
CA ALA A 173 0.75 -17.98 -2.32
C ALA A 173 0.57 -17.47 -3.75
N THR A 174 1.44 -17.88 -4.67
CA THR A 174 1.36 -17.51 -6.09
C THR A 174 0.01 -17.93 -6.69
N ALA A 175 -0.37 -19.20 -6.52
CA ALA A 175 -1.63 -19.73 -7.04
C ALA A 175 -2.87 -19.01 -6.47
N TYR A 176 -2.84 -18.62 -5.19
CA TYR A 176 -3.93 -17.85 -4.58
C TYR A 176 -4.09 -16.47 -5.23
N TRP A 177 -3.00 -15.73 -5.41
CA TRP A 177 -3.06 -14.37 -5.97
C TRP A 177 -3.36 -14.35 -7.47
N GLU A 178 -2.88 -15.32 -8.23
CA GLU A 178 -3.24 -15.52 -9.64
C GLU A 178 -4.75 -15.81 -9.78
N LYS A 179 -5.31 -16.65 -8.90
CA LYS A 179 -6.73 -17.00 -8.91
C LYS A 179 -7.65 -15.78 -8.72
N ILE A 180 -7.27 -14.84 -7.86
CA ILE A 180 -8.13 -13.69 -7.52
C ILE A 180 -7.85 -12.44 -8.36
N GLY A 181 -6.91 -12.51 -9.32
CA GLY A 181 -6.69 -11.46 -10.31
C GLY A 181 -5.99 -10.20 -9.77
N ILE A 182 -5.17 -10.33 -8.73
CA ILE A 182 -4.36 -9.24 -8.15
C ILE A 182 -2.85 -9.40 -8.46
N GLY A 183 -2.49 -10.37 -9.30
CA GLY A 183 -1.09 -10.66 -9.71
C GLY A 183 -0.66 -9.99 -11.01
#